data_AF-A0A6N6S0G3-F1
#
_entry.id   AF-A0A6N6S0G3-F1
#
_cell.length_a   1.000
_cell.length_b   1.000
_cell.length_c   1.000
_cell.angle_alpha   90.00
_cell.angle_beta   90.00
_cell.angle_gamma   90.00
#
_symmetry.space_group_name_H-M   'P 1'
#
loop_
_entity.id
_entity.type
_entity.pdbx_description
1 polymer ?
#
loop_
_entity_poly.entity_id
_entity_poly.type
_entity_poly.pdbx_seq_one_letter_code
_entity_poly.pdbx_strand_id
1 'polypeptide(L)'
;MTRHLFPLLACMALVISGCAAKTAVHDQPPPEEHQFTFSWEFTDSDEMKPRGGVTKGAPVELDKSPNPGWLSVEQPGLSKYERDRRAILSMAGTYRVTFNFIETIPLRPGYKPDRPYQSWATEYIKVIEDTGNFISLQHILVMYFVDDKGNVEGPSVAKHWRQDWTYEAPTRFEFSDDQTWHVRAVAADATRGAWTQCV
;
A
#
# COMPACT_ATOMS: atom_id res chain seq x y z
N MET A 1 6.28 72.61 59.96
CA MET A 1 7.71 72.51 59.60
C MET A 1 7.86 71.44 58.55
N THR A 2 8.18 71.89 57.35
CA THR A 2 8.31 71.19 56.08
C THR A 2 9.45 70.17 56.08
N ARG A 3 9.20 68.96 55.58
CA ARG A 3 10.23 68.08 55.04
C ARG A 3 9.70 67.38 53.78
N HIS A 4 10.12 67.90 52.63
CA HIS A 4 10.14 67.19 51.37
C HIS A 4 11.33 66.23 51.38
N LEU A 5 11.15 64.99 50.93
CA LEU A 5 12.23 64.21 50.33
C LEU A 5 11.65 63.31 49.21
N PHE A 6 12.27 63.43 48.05
CA PHE A 6 11.96 62.85 46.74
C PHE A 6 11.87 61.30 46.72
N PRO A 7 11.04 60.70 45.84
CA PRO A 7 11.23 59.32 45.43
C PRO A 7 12.25 59.25 44.28
N LEU A 8 13.30 58.44 44.46
CA LEU A 8 14.23 58.04 43.39
C LEU A 8 13.47 57.19 42.35
N LEU A 9 13.42 57.68 41.12
CA LEU A 9 12.99 56.93 39.94
C LEU A 9 14.18 56.08 39.45
N ALA A 10 14.15 54.76 39.69
CA ALA A 10 15.14 53.84 39.14
C ALA A 10 14.66 53.35 37.76
N CYS A 11 15.17 53.98 36.68
CA CYS A 11 15.06 53.47 35.32
C CYS A 11 15.94 52.22 35.15
N MET A 12 15.34 51.04 35.22
CA MET A 12 16.00 49.79 34.85
C MET A 12 15.82 49.58 33.34
N ALA A 13 16.86 49.93 32.57
CA ALA A 13 16.94 49.63 31.15
C ALA A 13 17.15 48.13 30.94
N LEU A 14 16.13 47.43 30.46
CA LEU A 14 16.20 46.03 30.07
C LEU A 14 16.89 45.94 28.70
N VAL A 15 18.18 45.59 28.68
CA VAL A 15 18.91 45.27 27.44
C VAL A 15 18.49 43.86 27.02
N ILE A 16 17.54 43.75 26.11
CA ILE A 16 17.18 42.48 25.47
C ILE A 16 18.26 42.20 24.42
N SER A 17 19.27 41.44 24.82
CA SER A 17 20.27 40.90 23.89
C SER A 17 19.62 39.81 23.05
N GLY A 18 19.34 40.12 21.79
CA GLY A 18 18.83 39.16 20.81
C GLY A 18 19.88 38.13 20.46
N CYS A 19 19.77 36.93 21.05
CA CYS A 19 20.40 35.73 20.50
C CYS A 19 19.49 35.16 19.42
N ALA A 20 19.71 35.57 18.17
CA ALA A 20 19.18 34.86 17.01
C ALA A 20 19.91 33.51 16.91
N ALA A 21 19.34 32.48 17.53
CA ALA A 21 19.74 31.12 17.26
C ALA A 21 19.37 30.82 15.80
N LYS A 22 20.36 30.81 14.91
CA LYS A 22 20.22 30.20 13.59
C LYS A 22 19.85 28.75 13.84
N THR A 23 18.59 28.40 13.62
CA THR A 23 18.18 27.02 13.41
C THR A 23 18.99 26.52 12.23
N ALA A 24 20.00 25.72 12.52
CA ALA A 24 20.62 24.88 11.51
C ALA A 24 19.48 24.04 10.94
N VAL A 25 19.09 24.35 9.71
CA VAL A 25 18.32 23.43 8.88
C VAL A 25 19.24 22.22 8.76
N HIS A 26 18.94 21.18 9.52
CA HIS A 26 19.46 19.86 9.21
C HIS A 26 18.94 19.58 7.80
N ASP A 27 19.84 19.65 6.81
CA ASP A 27 19.62 19.01 5.53
C ASP A 27 19.37 17.54 5.83
N GLN A 28 18.09 17.18 5.93
CA GLN A 28 17.70 15.79 5.85
C GLN A 28 18.07 15.37 4.43
N PRO A 29 18.84 14.28 4.24
CA PRO A 29 18.98 13.71 2.92
C PRO A 29 17.57 13.49 2.34
N PRO A 30 17.39 13.60 1.01
CA PRO A 30 16.11 13.32 0.39
C PRO A 30 15.61 11.97 0.90
N PRO A 31 14.30 11.83 1.23
CA PRO A 31 13.79 10.59 1.78
C PRO A 31 14.19 9.44 0.84
N GLU A 32 14.96 8.50 1.37
CA GLU A 32 15.33 7.30 0.62
C GLU A 32 14.00 6.63 0.19
N GLU A 33 13.82 6.44 -1.12
CA GLU A 33 12.70 5.69 -1.67
C GLU A 33 12.85 4.23 -1.22
N HIS A 34 12.40 3.92 0.00
CA HIS A 34 12.36 2.54 0.48
C HIS A 34 11.25 1.80 -0.27
N GLN A 35 11.60 1.28 -1.44
CA GLN A 35 10.70 0.54 -2.33
C GLN A 35 10.47 -0.92 -1.87
N PHE A 36 11.01 -1.31 -0.72
CA PHE A 36 11.05 -2.69 -0.23
C PHE A 36 10.18 -2.87 1.01
N THR A 37 8.87 -3.03 0.83
CA THR A 37 7.95 -3.24 1.96
C THR A 37 8.02 -4.67 2.52
N PHE A 38 8.53 -5.65 1.75
CA PHE A 38 8.48 -7.08 2.12
C PHE A 38 9.73 -7.89 1.76
N SER A 39 10.82 -7.24 1.40
CA SER A 39 12.08 -7.90 1.04
C SER A 39 13.24 -7.36 1.84
N TRP A 40 14.33 -8.14 1.89
CA TRP A 40 15.64 -7.68 2.37
C TRP A 40 15.93 -6.27 1.86
N GLU A 41 16.42 -5.39 2.73
CA GLU A 41 16.82 -4.04 2.36
C GLU A 41 18.02 -4.13 1.41
N PHE A 42 17.80 -3.87 0.12
CA PHE A 42 18.87 -3.75 -0.86
C PHE A 42 19.11 -2.27 -1.13
N THR A 43 20.35 -1.82 -1.00
CA THR A 43 20.72 -0.45 -1.35
C THR A 43 21.12 -0.35 -2.82
N ASP A 44 21.11 0.86 -3.37
CA ASP A 44 21.52 1.10 -4.76
C ASP A 44 22.97 0.72 -5.08
N SER A 45 23.80 0.59 -4.04
CA SER A 45 25.20 0.19 -4.13
C SER A 45 25.44 -1.31 -3.94
N ASP A 46 24.39 -2.11 -3.69
CA ASP A 46 24.48 -3.56 -3.46
C ASP A 46 24.63 -4.35 -4.78
N GLU A 47 25.42 -5.41 -4.76
CA GLU A 47 25.48 -6.42 -5.83
C GLU A 47 24.09 -7.02 -6.12
N MET A 48 23.21 -7.04 -5.12
CA MET A 48 21.83 -7.52 -5.19
C MET A 48 20.79 -6.45 -5.54
N LYS A 49 21.20 -5.28 -6.06
CA LYS A 49 20.28 -4.25 -6.57
C LYS A 49 19.25 -4.87 -7.54
N PRO A 50 17.94 -4.60 -7.38
CA PRO A 50 16.94 -5.16 -8.27
C PRO A 50 17.16 -4.78 -9.74
N ARG A 51 16.82 -5.72 -10.62
CA ARG A 51 16.74 -5.52 -12.07
C ARG A 51 15.28 -5.37 -12.50
N GLY A 52 15.02 -4.76 -13.66
CA GLY A 52 13.68 -4.60 -14.21
C GLY A 52 13.50 -3.32 -15.02
N GLY A 53 12.25 -3.03 -15.40
CA GLY A 53 11.90 -1.75 -16.04
C GLY A 53 12.32 -1.62 -17.51
N VAL A 54 12.05 -2.64 -18.33
CA VAL A 54 12.25 -2.56 -19.80
C VAL A 54 11.42 -1.45 -20.47
N THR A 55 10.46 -0.87 -19.74
CA THR A 55 9.61 0.25 -20.16
C THR A 55 9.52 1.29 -19.05
N LYS A 56 9.34 2.57 -19.41
CA LYS A 56 9.08 3.66 -18.47
C LYS A 56 7.58 3.94 -18.37
N GLY A 57 7.01 3.86 -17.18
CA GLY A 57 5.61 4.24 -16.96
C GLY A 57 5.44 5.77 -16.91
N ALA A 58 4.25 6.25 -17.26
CA ALA A 58 3.89 7.65 -17.08
C ALA A 58 3.94 8.05 -15.59
N PRO A 59 4.25 9.32 -15.25
CA PRO A 59 4.17 9.79 -13.87
C PRO A 59 2.79 9.55 -13.27
N VAL A 60 2.76 9.11 -12.01
CA VAL A 60 1.51 8.89 -11.26
C VAL A 60 1.45 9.83 -10.07
N GLU A 61 0.26 10.35 -9.80
CA GLU A 61 -0.03 11.09 -8.57
C GLU A 61 -0.64 10.13 -7.55
N LEU A 62 -0.04 10.07 -6.36
CA LEU A 62 -0.53 9.20 -5.28
C LEU A 62 -1.47 9.98 -4.36
N ASP A 63 -2.67 9.43 -4.16
CA ASP A 63 -3.54 9.89 -3.09
C ASP A 63 -2.96 9.48 -1.74
N LYS A 64 -2.67 10.47 -0.90
CA LYS A 64 -2.10 10.28 0.44
C LYS A 64 -3.19 10.23 1.52
N SER A 65 -4.44 10.48 1.17
CA SER A 65 -5.55 10.41 2.09
C SER A 65 -5.94 8.94 2.35
N PRO A 66 -6.38 8.60 3.58
CA PRO A 66 -6.89 7.26 3.84
C PRO A 66 -8.15 6.97 3.02
N ASN A 67 -8.26 5.75 2.48
CA ASN A 67 -9.45 5.32 1.77
C ASN A 67 -10.69 5.41 2.70
N PRO A 68 -11.75 6.17 2.34
CA PRO A 68 -12.95 6.28 3.18
C PRO A 68 -13.63 4.92 3.47
N GLY A 69 -13.56 3.98 2.53
CA GLY A 69 -14.02 2.61 2.71
C GLY A 69 -13.27 1.90 3.84
N TRP A 70 -11.95 2.09 3.95
CA TRP A 70 -11.14 1.55 5.04
C TRP A 70 -11.55 2.15 6.39
N LEU A 71 -11.70 3.48 6.47
CA LEU A 71 -12.16 4.15 7.69
C LEU A 71 -13.55 3.66 8.15
N SER A 72 -14.40 3.24 7.21
CA SER A 72 -15.73 2.73 7.52
C SER A 72 -15.72 1.38 8.26
N VAL A 73 -14.63 0.62 8.18
CA VAL A 73 -14.45 -0.69 8.85
C VAL A 73 -14.31 -0.53 10.37
N GLU A 74 -13.79 0.61 10.82
CA GLU A 74 -13.53 0.89 12.24
C GLU A 74 -14.72 1.51 12.99
N GLN A 75 -15.85 1.74 12.31
CA GLN A 75 -17.02 2.35 12.95
C GLN A 75 -17.52 1.50 14.14
N PRO A 76 -17.94 2.14 15.24
CA PRO A 76 -18.48 1.42 16.39
C PRO A 76 -19.83 0.78 16.06
N GLY A 77 -20.13 -0.36 16.69
CA GLY A 77 -21.43 -1.02 16.58
C GLY A 77 -21.61 -1.91 15.33
N LEU A 78 -20.59 -2.10 14.50
CA LEU A 78 -20.67 -3.02 13.37
C LEU A 78 -20.72 -4.47 13.84
N SER A 79 -21.62 -5.25 13.23
CA SER A 79 -21.56 -6.71 13.31
C SER A 79 -20.28 -7.23 12.64
N LYS A 80 -19.86 -8.44 12.99
CA LYS A 80 -18.71 -9.08 12.33
C LYS A 80 -18.91 -9.16 10.81
N TYR A 81 -20.09 -9.60 10.38
CA TYR A 81 -20.47 -9.66 8.96
C TYR A 81 -20.26 -8.32 8.25
N GLU A 82 -20.78 -7.23 8.82
CA GLU A 82 -20.74 -5.92 8.17
C GLU A 82 -19.32 -5.36 8.16
N ARG A 83 -18.55 -5.58 9.22
CA ARG A 83 -17.13 -5.20 9.29
C ARG A 83 -16.33 -5.89 8.18
N ASP A 84 -16.47 -7.20 8.05
CA ASP A 84 -15.76 -8.00 7.04
C ASP A 84 -16.20 -7.61 5.62
N ARG A 85 -17.51 -7.40 5.42
CA ARG A 85 -18.08 -6.95 4.14
C ARG A 85 -17.51 -5.61 3.71
N ARG A 86 -17.44 -4.64 4.62
CA ARG A 86 -16.82 -3.32 4.36
C ARG A 86 -15.34 -3.44 4.05
N ALA A 87 -14.62 -4.30 4.76
CA ALA A 87 -13.21 -4.55 4.49
C ALA A 87 -13.03 -5.07 3.05
N ILE A 88 -13.86 -6.00 2.60
CA ILE A 88 -13.83 -6.51 1.23
C ILE A 88 -14.13 -5.40 0.21
N LEU A 89 -15.21 -4.65 0.40
CA LEU A 89 -15.59 -3.56 -0.51
C LEU A 89 -14.56 -2.42 -0.54
N SER A 90 -13.83 -2.20 0.56
CA SER A 90 -12.77 -1.17 0.64
C SER A 90 -11.54 -1.47 -0.22
N MET A 91 -11.41 -2.70 -0.74
CA MET A 91 -10.38 -3.04 -1.72
C MET A 91 -10.68 -2.46 -3.11
N ALA A 92 -11.91 -2.01 -3.40
CA ALA A 92 -12.23 -1.35 -4.65
C ALA A 92 -11.58 0.05 -4.70
N GLY A 93 -10.99 0.39 -5.84
CA GLY A 93 -10.27 1.65 -6.00
C GLY A 93 -9.18 1.59 -7.06
N THR A 94 -8.34 2.62 -7.08
CA THR A 94 -7.17 2.72 -7.97
C THR A 94 -5.90 2.66 -7.14
N TYR A 95 -4.96 1.82 -7.56
CA TYR A 95 -3.75 1.52 -6.81
C TYR A 95 -2.52 1.63 -7.69
N ARG A 96 -1.39 2.04 -7.11
CA ARG A 96 -0.08 1.70 -7.64
C ARG A 96 0.35 0.38 -7.00
N VAL A 97 0.50 -0.65 -7.80
CA VAL A 97 0.92 -1.99 -7.36
C VAL A 97 2.37 -2.25 -7.75
N THR A 98 3.09 -3.00 -6.93
CA THR A 98 4.49 -3.38 -7.16
C THR A 98 4.60 -4.89 -7.19
N PHE A 99 5.36 -5.42 -8.14
CA PHE A 99 5.67 -6.84 -8.26
C PHE A 99 7.14 -7.06 -7.92
N ASN A 100 7.39 -7.93 -6.95
CA ASN A 100 8.73 -8.27 -6.47
C ASN A 100 8.95 -9.78 -6.66
N PHE A 101 9.96 -10.13 -7.43
CA PHE A 101 10.33 -11.52 -7.72
C PHE A 101 11.70 -11.78 -7.10
N ILE A 102 11.73 -12.65 -6.10
CA ILE A 102 12.92 -12.96 -5.30
C ILE A 102 13.03 -14.47 -5.17
N GLU A 103 14.20 -14.99 -5.51
CA GLU A 103 14.54 -16.38 -5.27
C GLU A 103 14.97 -16.56 -3.81
N THR A 104 14.22 -17.38 -3.07
CA THR A 104 14.42 -17.53 -1.61
C THR A 104 15.23 -18.77 -1.24
N ILE A 105 15.15 -19.84 -2.03
CA ILE A 105 15.80 -21.13 -1.73
C ILE A 105 16.40 -21.72 -3.01
N PRO A 106 17.72 -21.99 -3.05
CA PRO A 106 18.33 -22.72 -4.15
C PRO A 106 17.98 -24.21 -4.07
N LEU A 107 17.34 -24.77 -5.10
CA LEU A 107 16.95 -26.19 -5.13
C LEU A 107 18.04 -27.13 -5.69
N ARG A 108 19.21 -26.59 -6.06
CA ARG A 108 20.33 -27.36 -6.64
C ARG A 108 21.66 -26.97 -5.98
N PRO A 109 22.53 -27.93 -5.63
CA PRO A 109 23.86 -27.62 -5.10
C PRO A 109 24.65 -26.71 -6.04
N GLY A 110 25.28 -25.67 -5.48
CA GLY A 110 26.10 -24.71 -6.22
C GLY A 110 25.32 -23.67 -7.04
N TYR A 111 23.98 -23.71 -7.04
CA TYR A 111 23.17 -22.68 -7.69
C TYR A 111 23.21 -21.38 -6.89
N LYS A 112 23.45 -20.27 -7.60
CA LYS A 112 23.43 -18.92 -7.05
C LYS A 112 22.15 -18.22 -7.53
N PRO A 113 21.27 -17.78 -6.62
CA PRO A 113 20.12 -16.96 -6.97
C PRO A 113 20.50 -15.75 -7.81
N ASP A 114 19.64 -15.39 -8.76
CA ASP A 114 19.83 -14.17 -9.53
C ASP A 114 19.45 -12.93 -8.69
N ARG A 115 19.83 -11.75 -9.18
CA ARG A 115 19.40 -10.47 -8.61
C ARG A 115 17.86 -10.36 -8.69
N PRO A 116 17.19 -9.85 -7.65
CA PRO A 116 15.74 -9.67 -7.62
C PRO A 116 15.21 -8.93 -8.84
N TYR A 117 14.05 -9.33 -9.35
CA TYR A 117 13.36 -8.58 -10.40
C TYR A 117 12.21 -7.77 -9.81
N GLN A 118 12.12 -6.49 -10.15
CA GLN A 118 11.07 -5.60 -9.69
C GLN A 118 10.39 -4.89 -10.85
N SER A 119 9.06 -4.80 -10.77
CA SER A 119 8.25 -3.99 -11.67
C SER A 119 7.07 -3.37 -10.90
N TRP A 120 6.33 -2.49 -11.55
CA TRP A 120 5.15 -1.87 -10.97
C TRP A 120 4.08 -1.67 -12.05
N ALA A 121 2.84 -1.48 -11.62
CA ALA A 121 1.75 -1.09 -12.49
C ALA A 121 0.74 -0.20 -11.75
N THR A 122 -0.21 0.38 -12.49
CA THR A 122 -1.46 0.90 -11.92
C THR A 122 -2.57 -0.12 -12.09
N GLU A 123 -3.33 -0.37 -11.03
CA GLU A 123 -4.43 -1.31 -10.97
C GLU A 123 -5.74 -0.60 -10.66
N TYR A 124 -6.78 -0.94 -11.40
CA TYR A 124 -8.16 -0.54 -11.13
C TYR A 124 -8.94 -1.77 -10.66
N ILE A 125 -9.47 -1.68 -9.44
CA ILE A 125 -10.29 -2.71 -8.81
C ILE A 125 -11.74 -2.23 -8.78
N LYS A 126 -12.62 -2.99 -9.45
CA LYS A 126 -14.04 -2.67 -9.55
C LYS A 126 -14.89 -3.75 -8.91
N VAL A 127 -15.88 -3.35 -8.11
CA VAL A 127 -16.97 -4.24 -7.69
C VAL A 127 -17.84 -4.54 -8.91
N ILE A 128 -17.88 -5.80 -9.32
CA ILE A 128 -18.69 -6.26 -10.46
C ILE A 128 -19.97 -6.97 -10.02
N GLU A 129 -20.03 -7.42 -8.76
CA GLU A 129 -21.22 -8.00 -8.14
C GLU A 129 -21.21 -7.78 -6.62
N ASP A 130 -22.38 -7.50 -6.04
CA ASP A 130 -22.60 -7.38 -4.61
C ASP A 130 -24.07 -7.70 -4.30
N THR A 131 -24.33 -8.90 -3.78
CA THR A 131 -25.68 -9.39 -3.46
C THR A 131 -25.87 -9.61 -1.95
N GLY A 132 -25.02 -8.99 -1.12
CA GLY A 132 -25.00 -9.19 0.32
C GLY A 132 -24.13 -10.38 0.72
N ASN A 133 -24.54 -11.61 0.42
CA ASN A 133 -23.76 -12.82 0.76
C ASN A 133 -22.72 -13.22 -0.28
N PHE A 134 -22.66 -12.50 -1.41
CA PHE A 134 -21.66 -12.69 -2.44
C PHE A 134 -21.14 -11.33 -2.93
N ILE A 135 -19.82 -11.21 -3.08
CA ILE A 135 -19.16 -10.04 -3.65
C ILE A 135 -18.14 -10.51 -4.68
N SER A 136 -18.06 -9.82 -5.81
CA SER A 136 -17.05 -10.07 -6.83
C SER A 136 -16.30 -8.80 -7.19
N LEU A 137 -14.96 -8.88 -7.14
CA LEU A 137 -14.03 -7.81 -7.49
C LEU A 137 -13.25 -8.20 -8.74
N GLN A 138 -13.16 -7.27 -9.70
CA GLN A 138 -12.36 -7.41 -10.90
C GLN A 138 -11.15 -6.48 -10.83
N HIS A 139 -9.95 -7.06 -10.85
CA HIS A 139 -8.68 -6.35 -10.89
C HIS A 139 -8.21 -6.22 -12.34
N ILE A 140 -7.85 -5.01 -12.75
CA ILE A 140 -7.44 -4.68 -14.12
C ILE A 140 -6.17 -3.83 -14.04
N LEU A 141 -5.09 -4.28 -14.70
CA LEU A 141 -3.92 -3.43 -14.90
C LEU A 141 -4.21 -2.45 -16.03
N VAL A 142 -3.97 -1.16 -15.77
CA VAL A 142 -4.18 -0.07 -16.73
C VAL A 142 -2.90 0.73 -16.75
N MET A 143 -2.11 0.65 -17.81
CA MET A 143 -0.77 1.25 -17.87
C MET A 143 -0.63 2.25 -19.01
N TYR A 144 0.02 3.38 -18.70
CA TYR A 144 0.51 4.33 -19.68
C TYR A 144 2.03 4.32 -19.66
N PHE A 145 2.65 4.40 -20.83
CA PHE A 145 4.09 4.34 -21.01
C PHE A 145 4.62 5.64 -21.60
N VAL A 146 5.89 5.92 -21.38
CA VAL A 146 6.59 7.08 -21.94
C VAL A 146 7.61 6.58 -22.96
N ASP A 147 7.51 7.07 -24.19
CA ASP A 147 8.48 6.77 -25.25
C ASP A 147 9.83 7.50 -25.04
N ASP A 148 10.82 7.18 -25.88
CA ASP A 148 12.15 7.82 -25.81
C ASP A 148 12.12 9.35 -26.07
N LYS A 149 11.02 9.87 -26.63
CA LYS A 149 10.81 11.30 -26.92
C LYS A 149 10.02 12.00 -25.81
N GLY A 150 9.56 11.29 -24.79
CA GLY A 150 8.78 11.82 -23.68
C GLY A 150 7.27 11.86 -23.92
N ASN A 151 6.75 11.29 -25.01
CA ASN A 151 5.32 11.21 -25.27
C ASN A 151 4.68 10.09 -24.44
N VAL A 152 3.46 10.33 -23.96
CA VAL A 152 2.68 9.33 -23.24
C VAL A 152 1.86 8.49 -24.22
N GLU A 153 2.02 7.18 -24.18
CA GLU A 153 1.28 6.19 -24.97
C GLU A 153 0.41 5.28 -24.08
N GLY A 154 -0.75 4.86 -24.57
CA GLY A 154 -1.65 3.93 -23.86
C GLY A 154 -3.14 4.36 -23.86
N PRO A 155 -3.98 3.75 -22.99
CA PRO A 155 -3.59 2.73 -22.01
C PRO A 155 -3.39 1.35 -22.63
N SER A 156 -2.40 0.61 -22.13
CA SER A 156 -2.37 -0.85 -22.22
C SER A 156 -3.21 -1.42 -21.09
N VAL A 157 -4.20 -2.24 -21.43
CA VAL A 157 -5.17 -2.79 -20.47
C VAL A 157 -5.05 -4.30 -20.44
N ALA A 158 -4.79 -4.85 -19.26
CA ALA A 158 -4.71 -6.29 -19.04
C ALA A 158 -5.63 -6.70 -17.89
N LYS A 159 -6.45 -7.72 -18.10
CA LYS A 159 -7.17 -8.37 -17.01
C LYS A 159 -6.13 -9.01 -16.09
N HIS A 160 -6.12 -8.66 -14.80
CA HIS A 160 -5.14 -9.19 -13.87
C HIS A 160 -5.65 -10.49 -13.23
N TRP A 161 -6.71 -10.39 -12.43
CA TRP A 161 -7.38 -11.52 -11.79
C TRP A 161 -8.76 -11.10 -11.29
N ARG A 162 -9.57 -12.07 -10.87
CA ARG A 162 -10.89 -11.85 -10.27
C ARG A 162 -10.86 -12.43 -8.85
N GLN A 163 -11.62 -11.83 -7.96
CA GLN A 163 -11.75 -12.28 -6.58
C GLN A 163 -13.22 -12.36 -6.22
N ASP A 164 -13.67 -13.58 -5.91
CA ASP A 164 -15.04 -13.85 -5.50
C ASP A 164 -15.07 -14.17 -4.00
N TRP A 165 -16.02 -13.56 -3.31
CA TRP A 165 -16.21 -13.68 -1.87
C TRP A 165 -17.60 -14.21 -1.60
N THR A 166 -17.68 -15.34 -0.90
CA THR A 166 -18.96 -15.94 -0.49
C THR A 166 -19.02 -16.03 1.03
N TYR A 167 -20.06 -15.45 1.63
CA TYR A 167 -20.32 -15.54 3.07
C TYR A 167 -20.86 -16.93 3.43
N GLU A 168 -20.29 -17.56 4.47
CA GLU A 168 -20.65 -18.90 4.94
C GLU A 168 -20.66 -19.95 3.81
N ALA A 169 -19.64 -19.91 2.95
CA ALA A 169 -19.58 -20.73 1.74
C ALA A 169 -19.74 -22.24 2.05
N PRO A 170 -20.65 -22.96 1.34
CA PRO A 170 -20.87 -24.39 1.56
C PRO A 170 -19.81 -25.27 0.89
N THR A 171 -19.05 -24.69 -0.04
CA THR A 171 -18.05 -25.40 -0.85
C THR A 171 -16.84 -24.52 -1.10
N ARG A 172 -15.68 -25.15 -1.36
CA ARG A 172 -14.44 -24.48 -1.74
C ARG A 172 -13.76 -25.24 -2.88
N PHE A 173 -13.08 -24.50 -3.76
CA PHE A 173 -12.13 -25.05 -4.73
C PHE A 173 -10.79 -25.33 -4.03
N GLU A 174 -10.32 -26.57 -4.12
CA GLU A 174 -9.09 -27.02 -3.50
C GLU A 174 -8.20 -27.71 -4.54
N PHE A 175 -6.93 -27.28 -4.62
CA PHE A 175 -5.92 -27.95 -5.42
C PHE A 175 -5.48 -29.23 -4.69
N SER A 176 -5.42 -30.35 -5.41
CA SER A 176 -4.94 -31.62 -4.87
C SER A 176 -3.51 -31.92 -5.30
N ASP A 177 -3.33 -32.24 -6.57
CA ASP A 177 -2.08 -32.67 -7.21
C ASP A 177 -2.25 -32.59 -8.73
N ASP A 178 -1.18 -32.82 -9.50
CA ASP A 178 -1.22 -33.01 -10.96
C ASP A 178 -2.18 -32.09 -11.73
N GLN A 179 -2.06 -30.76 -11.49
CA GLN A 179 -2.93 -29.73 -12.10
C GLN A 179 -4.45 -29.94 -11.88
N THR A 180 -4.82 -30.66 -10.83
CA THR A 180 -6.19 -31.09 -10.51
C THR A 180 -6.78 -30.28 -9.37
N TRP A 181 -8.05 -29.93 -9.55
CA TRP A 181 -8.86 -29.18 -8.59
C TRP A 181 -10.14 -29.93 -8.29
N HIS A 182 -10.55 -29.91 -7.02
CA HIS A 182 -11.80 -30.48 -6.56
C HIS A 182 -12.65 -29.44 -5.87
N VAL A 183 -13.97 -29.51 -6.10
CA VAL A 183 -14.95 -28.83 -5.27
C VAL A 183 -15.17 -29.70 -4.03
N ARG A 184 -14.84 -29.17 -2.85
CA ARG A 184 -15.04 -29.83 -1.57
C ARG A 184 -16.14 -29.14 -0.79
N ALA A 185 -17.02 -29.91 -0.16
CA ALA A 185 -17.96 -29.39 0.81
C ALA A 185 -17.19 -28.93 2.06
N VAL A 186 -17.59 -27.80 2.62
CA VAL A 186 -17.03 -27.26 3.86
C VAL A 186 -18.10 -27.37 4.94
N ALA A 187 -17.74 -27.88 6.11
CA ALA A 187 -18.68 -27.98 7.23
C ALA A 187 -19.20 -26.59 7.62
N ALA A 188 -20.52 -26.46 7.84
CA ALA A 188 -21.15 -25.18 8.15
C ALA A 188 -20.54 -24.50 9.40
N ASP A 189 -20.14 -25.28 10.39
CA ASP A 189 -19.47 -24.76 11.59
C ASP A 189 -18.11 -24.12 11.31
N ALA A 190 -17.42 -24.53 10.23
CA ALA A 190 -16.13 -23.99 9.85
C ALA A 190 -16.23 -22.65 9.09
N THR A 191 -17.36 -22.38 8.44
CA THR A 191 -17.58 -21.14 7.67
C THR A 191 -18.54 -20.16 8.35
N ARG A 192 -19.20 -20.57 9.43
CA ARG A 192 -20.12 -19.76 10.23
C ARG A 192 -19.50 -18.40 10.57
N GLY A 193 -20.17 -17.32 10.17
CA GLY A 193 -19.70 -15.96 10.42
C GLY A 193 -18.50 -15.51 9.59
N ALA A 194 -18.06 -16.27 8.57
CA ALA A 194 -16.84 -16.01 7.82
C ALA A 194 -17.08 -15.88 6.31
N TRP A 195 -16.17 -15.14 5.66
CA TRP A 195 -16.13 -14.98 4.22
C TRP A 195 -15.07 -15.89 3.62
N THR A 196 -15.42 -16.59 2.53
CA THR A 196 -14.48 -17.41 1.76
C THR A 196 -14.11 -16.69 0.48
N GLN A 197 -12.80 -16.49 0.26
CA GLN A 197 -12.24 -15.96 -0.97
C GLN A 197 -11.93 -17.09 -1.95
N CYS A 198 -12.33 -16.92 -3.20
CA CYS A 198 -11.97 -17.73 -4.36
C CYS A 198 -11.42 -16.83 -5.47
N VAL A 199 -10.52 -17.37 -6.30
CA VAL A 199 -9.77 -16.65 -7.34
C VAL A 199 -9.88 -17.36 -8.67
#